data_AF-Q4UBQ8-F1
#
_entry.id   AF-Q4UBQ8-F1
#
_cell.length_a   1.000
_cell.length_b   1.000
_cell.length_c   1.000
_cell.angle_alpha   90.00
_cell.angle_beta   90.00
_cell.angle_gamma   90.00
#
_symmetry.space_group_name_H-M   'P 1'
#
loop_
_entity.id
_entity.type
_entity.pdbx_description
1 polymer ?
#
loop_
_entity_poly.entity_id
_entity_poly.type
_entity_poly.pdbx_seq_one_letter_code
_entity_poly.pdbx_strand_id
1 'polypeptide(L)'
;MFNIGRFNNFFRVVLNFDRKGFSTSSFLQSRLQTIRDRSVRQQIDWIMATNPIKHANRTDSTVYRDQCKIPFKLPHSEPEQTDLLDDINKSSYQGNLEEMVIDYFGSITAEHGDILNETGDCLIVPIPPNLTPHCGFGLRVLELGGKKLIKALVQRSKLIISERVKELESMKASFKDQNEYKSSLLEARTLQIGDVILTPTFGSSKCKLLAFMITPYYWQGNSREAALRLRETVKKSLDHLNFLKITNVLMTHVGESLHGYRPKDGCEIMVEEAYETILQVDKVVPNYHLKSVRFIDKDLETSRTFAHAIFKIRQEKLPEFQVVPAPLYYSRNSARIIEIDDSVLKFSSQYRKITYKRHSVVRRSKRLHYLKNLKPFLWRGSRLYDPPPFLLFKSTGLPSVFQLPPRPYYKRGVSHVLFPFYSNGIKAMKMTGSGKWVGVAKKKDIYTTNIQNQC
;
A
#
# COMPACT_ATOMS: atom_id res chain seq x y z
N MET A 1 29.82 -43.19 21.69
CA MET A 1 30.53 -43.74 20.51
C MET A 1 29.60 -44.70 19.78
N PHE A 2 29.64 -44.68 18.44
CA PHE A 2 28.83 -45.46 17.47
C PHE A 2 27.33 -45.07 17.36
N ASN A 3 26.70 -44.93 16.18
CA ASN A 3 27.20 -44.70 14.81
C ASN A 3 26.01 -44.16 13.98
N ILE A 4 26.02 -42.87 13.61
CA ILE A 4 25.02 -42.26 12.71
C ILE A 4 25.48 -42.53 11.27
N GLY A 5 25.09 -43.70 10.74
CA GLY A 5 25.56 -44.17 9.43
C GLY A 5 24.51 -44.86 8.57
N ARG A 6 23.21 -44.72 8.88
CA ARG A 6 22.14 -45.49 8.19
C ARG A 6 20.93 -44.70 7.70
N PHE A 7 21.09 -43.41 7.36
CA PHE A 7 20.03 -42.65 6.67
C PHE A 7 20.40 -42.14 5.26
N ASN A 8 21.66 -42.31 4.81
CA ASN A 8 22.10 -41.84 3.49
C ASN A 8 21.91 -42.84 2.34
N ASN A 9 21.51 -44.08 2.61
CA ASN A 9 21.42 -45.12 1.56
C ASN A 9 20.02 -45.32 0.97
N PHE A 10 18.97 -44.72 1.54
CA PHE A 10 17.61 -44.93 1.03
C PHE A 10 17.23 -44.00 -0.15
N PHE A 11 17.86 -42.81 -0.25
CA PHE A 11 17.61 -41.89 -1.36
C PHE A 11 18.49 -42.13 -2.61
N ARG A 12 19.45 -43.06 -2.55
CA ARG A 12 20.33 -43.37 -3.69
C ARG A 12 19.81 -44.45 -4.64
N VAL A 13 18.69 -45.11 -4.31
CA VAL A 13 18.20 -46.27 -5.07
C VAL A 13 17.17 -45.91 -6.16
N VAL A 14 16.63 -44.69 -6.19
CA VAL A 14 15.62 -44.28 -7.20
C VAL A 14 16.23 -43.57 -8.43
N LEU A 15 17.54 -43.37 -8.48
CA LEU A 15 18.21 -42.58 -9.54
C LEU A 15 19.09 -43.38 -10.50
N ASN A 16 18.97 -44.72 -10.58
CA ASN A 16 19.65 -45.51 -11.61
C ASN A 16 18.66 -46.45 -12.31
N PHE A 17 17.93 -45.90 -13.28
CA PHE A 17 17.49 -46.67 -14.44
C PHE A 17 18.15 -46.08 -15.68
N ASP A 18 19.25 -46.72 -16.07
CA ASP A 18 19.85 -46.56 -17.38
C ASP A 18 18.83 -47.00 -18.45
N ARG A 19 18.27 -46.03 -19.17
CA ARG A 19 17.83 -46.24 -20.55
C ARG A 19 18.64 -45.31 -21.43
N LYS A 20 19.63 -45.89 -22.13
CA LYS A 20 20.30 -45.30 -23.29
C LYS A 20 19.25 -45.04 -24.37
N GLY A 21 18.70 -43.84 -24.38
CA GLY A 21 18.01 -43.25 -25.52
C GLY A 21 18.87 -42.13 -26.06
N PHE A 22 19.40 -42.28 -27.27
CA PHE A 22 19.93 -41.16 -28.04
C PHE A 22 18.77 -40.18 -28.29
N SER A 23 18.65 -39.16 -27.46
CA SER A 23 17.81 -38.00 -27.75
C SER A 23 18.72 -36.78 -27.94
N THR A 24 18.66 -36.21 -29.13
CA THR A 24 19.27 -34.94 -29.50
C THR A 24 18.57 -33.81 -28.74
N SER A 25 18.87 -33.67 -27.44
CA SER A 25 18.50 -32.47 -26.71
C SER A 25 19.46 -31.35 -27.14
N SER A 26 18.90 -30.32 -27.75
CA SER A 26 19.67 -29.18 -28.27
C SER A 26 20.58 -28.60 -27.19
N PHE A 27 21.74 -28.03 -27.58
CA PHE A 27 22.66 -27.33 -26.67
C PHE A 27 21.97 -26.27 -25.78
N LEU A 28 20.84 -25.72 -26.25
CA LEU A 28 19.98 -24.83 -25.47
C LEU A 28 19.28 -25.54 -24.29
N GLN A 29 18.85 -26.78 -24.49
CA GLN A 29 18.15 -27.58 -23.49
C GLN A 29 19.08 -28.02 -22.36
N SER A 30 20.32 -28.43 -22.68
CA SER A 30 21.34 -28.73 -21.66
C SER A 30 21.74 -27.49 -20.85
N ARG A 31 21.80 -26.32 -21.49
CA ARG A 31 22.11 -25.04 -20.84
C ARG A 31 20.96 -24.56 -19.95
N LEU A 32 19.72 -24.71 -20.40
CA LEU A 32 18.53 -24.39 -19.61
C LEU A 32 18.40 -25.33 -18.40
N GLN A 33 18.74 -26.60 -18.57
CA GLN A 33 18.76 -27.58 -17.48
C GLN A 33 19.84 -27.25 -16.45
N THR A 34 21.04 -26.87 -16.88
CA THR A 34 22.09 -26.40 -15.94
C THR A 34 21.72 -25.11 -15.21
N ILE A 35 21.03 -24.18 -15.87
CA ILE A 35 20.51 -22.96 -15.22
C ILE A 35 19.45 -23.33 -14.18
N ARG A 36 18.53 -24.23 -14.53
CA ARG A 36 17.49 -24.74 -13.62
C ARG A 36 18.11 -25.43 -12.40
N ASP A 37 19.07 -26.33 -12.61
CA ASP A 37 19.74 -27.05 -11.53
C ASP A 37 20.54 -26.11 -10.61
N ARG A 38 21.19 -25.07 -11.16
CA ARG A 38 21.82 -24.01 -10.35
C ARG A 38 20.81 -23.20 -9.54
N SER A 39 19.68 -22.83 -10.14
CA SER A 39 18.64 -22.08 -9.44
C SER A 39 18.04 -22.87 -8.29
N VAL A 40 17.81 -24.17 -8.47
CA VAL A 40 17.31 -25.07 -7.41
C VAL A 40 18.33 -25.22 -6.29
N ARG A 41 19.62 -25.42 -6.60
CA ARG A 41 20.68 -25.48 -5.57
C ARG A 41 20.80 -24.17 -4.79
N GLN A 42 20.81 -23.03 -5.47
CA GLN A 42 20.82 -21.72 -4.82
C GLN A 42 19.59 -21.49 -3.95
N GLN A 43 18.42 -21.98 -4.36
CA GLN A 43 17.19 -21.89 -3.56
C GLN A 43 17.23 -22.81 -2.34
N ILE A 44 17.80 -24.01 -2.45
CA ILE A 44 18.02 -24.92 -1.31
C ILE A 44 19.04 -24.31 -0.34
N ASP A 45 20.15 -23.77 -0.84
CA ASP A 45 21.17 -23.09 -0.03
C ASP A 45 20.59 -21.84 0.64
N TRP A 46 19.73 -21.09 -0.06
CA TRP A 46 19.00 -19.96 0.50
C TRP A 46 18.03 -20.39 1.61
N ILE A 47 17.23 -21.44 1.40
CA ILE A 47 16.34 -22.02 2.43
C ILE A 47 17.16 -22.48 3.65
N MET A 48 18.31 -23.11 3.43
CA MET A 48 19.23 -23.52 4.50
C MET A 48 19.78 -22.33 5.28
N ALA A 49 20.14 -21.23 4.59
CA ALA A 49 20.65 -20.01 5.21
C ALA A 49 19.57 -19.16 5.92
N THR A 50 18.32 -19.22 5.45
CA THR A 50 17.20 -18.44 6.01
C THR A 50 16.44 -19.16 7.11
N ASN A 51 16.66 -20.46 7.32
CA ASN A 51 16.06 -21.20 8.43
C ASN A 51 16.64 -20.70 9.77
N PRO A 52 15.89 -19.94 10.58
CA PRO A 52 16.40 -19.32 11.81
C PRO A 52 16.63 -20.33 12.94
N ILE A 53 16.26 -21.59 12.74
CA ILE A 53 16.21 -22.61 13.80
C ILE A 53 17.58 -23.29 14.01
N LYS A 54 18.49 -23.30 13.03
CA LYS A 54 19.77 -24.02 13.16
C LYS A 54 20.92 -23.22 13.77
N HIS A 55 20.83 -21.88 13.81
CA HIS A 55 21.88 -21.01 14.36
C HIS A 55 21.40 -20.10 15.49
N ALA A 56 20.26 -20.42 16.13
CA ALA A 56 19.97 -19.89 17.44
C ALA A 56 21.02 -20.46 18.42
N ASN A 57 22.07 -19.68 18.68
CA ASN A 57 23.02 -19.93 19.75
C ASN A 57 22.22 -20.19 21.03
N ARG A 58 22.30 -21.42 21.52
CA ARG A 58 21.52 -21.95 22.65
C ARG A 58 21.98 -21.39 24.02
N THR A 59 22.73 -20.29 24.04
CA THR A 59 23.40 -19.76 25.23
C THR A 59 22.89 -18.40 25.71
N ASP A 60 22.06 -17.67 24.94
CA ASP A 60 21.64 -16.31 25.34
C ASP A 60 20.27 -16.25 26.05
N SER A 61 19.53 -17.36 26.14
CA SER A 61 18.24 -17.39 26.85
C SER A 61 18.36 -17.40 28.38
N THR A 62 19.55 -17.62 28.93
CA THR A 62 19.78 -17.62 30.38
C THR A 62 19.97 -16.21 30.92
N VAL A 63 20.63 -15.31 30.19
CA VAL A 63 20.91 -13.94 30.64
C VAL A 63 19.63 -13.09 30.76
N TYR A 64 18.64 -13.31 29.89
CA TYR A 64 17.39 -12.54 29.90
C TYR A 64 16.45 -12.91 31.06
N ARG A 65 16.46 -14.19 31.50
CA ARG A 65 15.66 -14.64 32.64
C ARG A 65 16.20 -14.12 33.97
N ASP A 66 17.51 -13.95 34.09
CA ASP A 66 18.12 -13.43 35.32
C ASP A 66 18.02 -11.91 35.43
N GLN A 67 17.95 -11.16 34.31
CA GLN A 67 17.65 -9.72 34.33
C GLN A 67 16.23 -9.40 34.79
N CYS A 68 15.26 -10.29 34.54
CA CYS A 68 13.87 -10.12 34.97
C CYS A 68 13.63 -10.38 36.47
N LYS A 69 14.66 -10.81 37.23
CA LYS A 69 14.59 -11.00 38.69
C LYS A 69 15.09 -9.78 39.48
N ILE A 70 15.62 -8.77 38.81
CA ILE A 70 16.05 -7.54 39.46
C ILE A 70 14.79 -6.69 39.70
N PRO A 71 14.41 -6.38 40.96
CA PRO A 71 13.27 -5.52 41.22
C PRO A 71 13.48 -4.17 40.53
N PHE A 72 12.45 -3.68 39.84
CA PHE A 72 12.47 -2.39 39.14
C PHE A 72 12.96 -1.30 40.09
N LYS A 73 14.16 -0.77 39.87
CA LYS A 73 14.57 0.48 40.49
C LYS A 73 13.69 1.57 39.88
N LEU A 74 13.02 2.36 40.73
CA LEU A 74 12.33 3.57 40.26
C LEU A 74 13.31 4.39 39.42
N PRO A 75 12.94 4.84 38.23
CA PRO A 75 13.81 5.69 37.41
C PRO A 75 14.21 6.91 38.25
N HIS A 76 15.49 7.26 38.19
CA HIS A 76 15.96 8.51 38.78
C HIS A 76 15.11 9.65 38.21
N SER A 77 14.51 10.45 39.09
CA SER A 77 13.85 11.68 38.72
C SER A 77 14.90 12.60 38.12
N GLU A 78 14.96 12.68 36.79
CA GLU A 78 15.69 13.74 36.12
C GLU A 78 15.10 15.08 36.59
N PRO A 79 15.95 16.10 36.86
CA PRO A 79 15.45 17.40 37.29
C PRO A 79 14.52 17.96 36.23
N GLU A 80 13.41 18.57 36.67
CA GLU A 80 12.43 19.26 35.84
C GLU A 80 13.14 20.18 34.85
N GLN A 81 13.31 19.71 33.61
CA GLN A 81 13.70 20.53 32.49
C GLN A 81 12.49 21.38 32.14
N THR A 82 12.50 22.58 32.70
CA THR A 82 11.68 23.71 32.30
C THR A 82 11.77 23.92 30.78
N ASP A 83 10.63 23.68 30.11
CA ASP A 83 10.07 24.43 28.99
C ASP A 83 11.06 25.09 28.00
N LEU A 84 11.98 24.30 27.42
CA LEU A 84 12.82 24.72 26.28
C LEU A 84 12.36 24.13 24.93
N LEU A 85 11.25 23.38 24.91
CA LEU A 85 10.68 22.76 23.70
C LEU A 85 9.28 23.28 23.32
N ASP A 86 8.65 24.11 24.16
CA ASP A 86 7.31 24.62 23.91
C ASP A 86 7.27 25.73 22.84
N ASP A 87 8.40 26.39 22.57
CA ASP A 87 8.49 27.48 21.59
C ASP A 87 8.74 27.03 20.13
N ILE A 88 9.07 25.75 19.87
CA ILE A 88 9.28 25.24 18.49
C ILE A 88 7.96 24.71 17.86
N ASN A 89 6.92 24.48 18.66
CA ASN A 89 5.66 23.88 18.22
C ASN A 89 4.46 24.83 18.21
N LYS A 90 4.65 26.14 17.97
CA LYS A 90 3.59 26.95 17.37
C LYS A 90 3.46 26.53 15.91
N SER A 91 2.81 25.39 15.67
CA SER A 91 2.57 24.86 14.34
C SER A 91 1.75 25.90 13.58
N SER A 92 2.40 26.65 12.68
CA SER A 92 1.66 27.45 11.70
C SER A 92 0.95 26.45 10.78
N TYR A 93 -0.32 26.20 11.06
CA TYR A 93 -1.17 25.39 10.19
C TYR A 93 -1.20 26.02 8.80
N GLN A 94 -1.00 25.21 7.77
CA GLN A 94 -0.92 25.69 6.39
C GLN A 94 -2.31 25.88 5.77
N GLY A 95 -3.37 25.42 6.45
CA GLY A 95 -4.74 25.48 5.95
C GLY A 95 -4.95 24.48 4.80
N ASN A 96 -5.73 24.88 3.81
CA ASN A 96 -6.10 24.03 2.69
C ASN A 96 -4.89 23.78 1.78
N LEU A 97 -4.58 22.50 1.54
CA LEU A 97 -3.49 22.09 0.66
C LEU A 97 -3.98 21.80 -0.75
N GLU A 98 -5.06 21.02 -0.88
CA GLU A 98 -5.61 20.59 -2.17
C GLU A 98 -7.11 20.33 -2.07
N GLU A 99 -7.87 20.66 -3.12
CA GLU A 99 -9.33 20.46 -3.18
C GLU A 99 -9.75 19.87 -4.52
N MET A 100 -10.51 18.77 -4.51
CA MET A 100 -11.15 18.21 -5.68
C MET A 100 -12.65 18.47 -5.63
N VAL A 101 -13.11 19.32 -6.54
CA VAL A 101 -14.54 19.57 -6.77
C VAL A 101 -15.06 18.57 -7.79
N ILE A 102 -16.18 17.94 -7.49
CA ILE A 102 -16.91 17.02 -8.35
C ILE A 102 -18.23 17.70 -8.69
N ASP A 103 -18.33 18.19 -9.93
CA ASP A 103 -19.48 18.96 -10.38
C ASP A 103 -20.81 18.25 -10.07
N TYR A 104 -21.76 18.99 -9.49
CA TYR A 104 -23.08 18.53 -9.08
C TYR A 104 -23.15 17.54 -7.89
N PHE A 105 -22.04 16.92 -7.49
CA PHE A 105 -22.04 15.93 -6.41
C PHE A 105 -21.46 16.46 -5.10
N GLY A 106 -20.29 17.10 -5.13
CA GLY A 106 -19.62 17.48 -3.88
C GLY A 106 -18.15 17.87 -4.02
N SER A 107 -17.45 17.96 -2.89
CA SER A 107 -16.02 18.24 -2.84
C SER A 107 -15.27 17.37 -1.84
N ILE A 108 -14.00 17.12 -2.13
CA ILE A 108 -13.05 16.43 -1.26
C ILE A 108 -11.85 17.34 -1.03
N THR A 109 -11.55 17.67 0.23
CA THR A 109 -10.45 18.58 0.59
C THR A 109 -9.40 17.88 1.46
N ALA A 110 -8.14 18.29 1.32
CA ALA A 110 -7.05 17.97 2.24
C ALA A 110 -6.53 19.25 2.91
N GLU A 111 -6.52 19.26 4.23
CA GLU A 111 -6.21 20.44 5.05
C GLU A 111 -5.19 20.08 6.14
N HIS A 112 -4.26 20.98 6.41
CA HIS A 112 -3.32 20.88 7.53
C HIS A 112 -3.82 21.75 8.68
N GLY A 113 -4.32 21.12 9.75
CA GLY A 113 -5.07 21.80 10.81
C GLY A 113 -5.32 20.93 12.04
N ASP A 114 -5.85 21.53 13.11
CA ASP A 114 -6.38 20.76 14.24
C ASP A 114 -7.86 20.42 14.00
N ILE A 115 -8.13 19.15 13.70
CA ILE A 115 -9.48 18.67 13.39
C ILE A 115 -10.51 18.93 14.51
N LEU A 116 -10.08 19.08 15.76
CA LEU A 116 -10.99 19.34 16.88
C LEU A 116 -11.53 20.78 16.87
N ASN A 117 -10.75 21.72 16.30
CA ASN A 117 -11.08 23.13 16.22
C ASN A 117 -11.88 23.51 14.98
N GLU A 118 -12.06 22.57 14.06
CA GLU A 118 -12.75 22.71 12.79
C GLU A 118 -14.27 22.51 12.92
N THR A 119 -15.02 23.20 12.06
CA THR A 119 -16.50 23.12 12.07
C THR A 119 -17.00 22.13 11.02
N GLY A 120 -17.95 21.28 11.38
CA GLY A 120 -18.50 20.26 10.50
C GLY A 120 -19.75 19.62 11.08
N ASP A 121 -20.51 18.90 10.27
CA ASP A 121 -21.70 18.20 10.76
C ASP A 121 -21.29 16.97 11.56
N CYS A 122 -20.29 16.24 11.09
CA CYS A 122 -19.83 15.03 11.74
C CYS A 122 -18.31 14.89 11.69
N LEU A 123 -17.71 14.59 12.85
CA LEU A 123 -16.31 14.21 12.98
C LEU A 123 -16.20 12.69 13.13
N ILE A 124 -15.47 12.06 12.22
CA ILE A 124 -15.15 10.63 12.30
C ILE A 124 -14.00 10.41 13.28
N VAL A 125 -14.22 9.51 14.24
CA VAL A 125 -13.25 9.13 15.27
C VAL A 125 -12.98 7.62 15.18
N PRO A 126 -11.79 7.18 14.75
CA PRO A 126 -11.42 5.76 14.79
C PRO A 126 -11.37 5.25 16.23
N ILE A 127 -12.05 4.15 16.50
CA ILE A 127 -12.04 3.47 17.80
C ILE A 127 -11.89 1.95 17.58
N PRO A 128 -11.17 1.24 18.47
CA PRO A 128 -11.12 -0.22 18.42
C PRO A 128 -12.47 -0.87 18.80
N PRO A 129 -12.70 -2.15 18.47
CA PRO A 129 -13.98 -2.82 18.68
C PRO A 129 -14.38 -2.98 20.15
N ASN A 130 -13.40 -2.93 21.06
CA ASN A 130 -13.62 -2.97 22.51
C ASN A 130 -14.03 -1.60 23.09
N LEU A 131 -14.11 -0.54 22.26
CA LEU A 131 -14.48 0.83 22.65
C LEU A 131 -13.55 1.48 23.68
N THR A 132 -12.38 0.90 23.92
CA THR A 132 -11.40 1.36 24.92
C THR A 132 -10.05 1.61 24.25
N PRO A 133 -9.87 2.78 23.58
CA PRO A 133 -8.58 3.14 23.02
C PRO A 133 -7.57 3.38 24.14
N HIS A 134 -6.40 2.75 24.04
CA HIS A 134 -5.32 2.93 25.03
C HIS A 134 -4.49 4.20 24.81
N CYS A 135 -4.46 4.72 23.58
CA CYS A 135 -3.77 5.95 23.21
C CYS A 135 -4.29 6.52 21.88
N GLY A 136 -3.77 7.68 21.48
CA GLY A 136 -4.04 8.29 20.18
C GLY A 136 -5.29 9.17 20.14
N PHE A 137 -5.74 9.49 18.92
CA PHE A 137 -6.81 10.45 18.69
C PHE A 137 -8.14 10.04 19.34
N GLY A 138 -8.52 8.77 19.26
CA GLY A 138 -9.74 8.26 19.88
C GLY A 138 -9.76 8.44 21.40
N LEU A 139 -8.63 8.24 22.09
CA LEU A 139 -8.54 8.48 23.54
C LEU A 139 -8.66 9.97 23.86
N ARG A 140 -7.95 10.83 23.12
CA ARG A 140 -8.00 12.29 23.33
C ARG A 140 -9.41 12.85 23.22
N VAL A 141 -10.20 12.37 22.24
CA VAL A 141 -11.61 12.77 22.09
C VAL A 141 -12.45 12.33 23.30
N LEU A 142 -12.24 11.11 23.80
CA LEU A 142 -12.96 10.60 24.97
C LEU A 142 -12.58 11.32 26.27
N GLU A 143 -11.31 11.69 26.43
CA GLU A 143 -10.83 12.48 27.57
C GLU A 143 -11.48 13.87 27.58
N LEU A 144 -11.52 14.55 26.43
CA LEU A 144 -12.14 15.87 26.30
C LEU A 144 -13.66 15.84 26.51
N GLY A 145 -14.35 14.80 26.02
CA GLY A 145 -15.81 14.65 26.25
C GLY A 145 -16.18 14.09 27.62
N GLY A 146 -15.21 13.56 28.36
CA GLY A 146 -15.35 13.05 29.72
C GLY A 146 -16.34 11.88 29.88
N LYS A 147 -16.76 11.65 31.13
CA LYS A 147 -17.60 10.49 31.51
C LYS A 147 -18.96 10.45 30.79
N LYS A 148 -19.52 11.61 30.43
CA LYS A 148 -20.81 11.71 29.74
C LYS A 148 -20.74 11.12 28.34
N LEU A 149 -19.69 11.45 27.59
CA LEU A 149 -19.44 10.91 26.24
C LEU A 149 -19.24 9.40 26.28
N ILE A 150 -18.42 8.89 27.20
CA ILE A 150 -18.17 7.46 27.36
C ILE A 150 -19.47 6.70 27.66
N LYS A 151 -20.31 7.23 28.57
CA LYS A 151 -21.61 6.62 28.90
C LYS A 151 -22.54 6.60 27.67
N ALA A 152 -22.61 7.69 26.93
CA ALA A 152 -23.44 7.78 25.72
C ALA A 152 -22.97 6.80 24.63
N LEU A 153 -21.65 6.68 24.44
CA LEU A 153 -21.04 5.77 23.48
C LEU A 153 -21.37 4.31 23.80
N VAL A 154 -21.21 3.89 25.06
CA VAL A 154 -21.53 2.51 25.49
C VAL A 154 -23.03 2.22 25.46
N GLN A 155 -23.87 3.22 25.75
CA GLN A 155 -25.32 3.05 25.63
C GLN A 155 -25.74 2.88 24.17
N ARG A 156 -25.21 3.71 23.27
CA ARG A 156 -25.50 3.64 21.82
C ARG A 156 -24.96 2.35 21.18
N SER A 157 -23.78 1.88 21.57
CA SER A 157 -23.25 0.61 21.07
C SER A 157 -24.14 -0.58 21.43
N LYS A 158 -24.66 -0.62 22.67
CA LYS A 158 -25.61 -1.65 23.10
C LYS A 158 -26.91 -1.61 22.32
N LEU A 159 -27.40 -0.42 21.97
CA LEU A 159 -28.61 -0.26 21.14
C LEU A 159 -28.39 -0.85 19.75
N ILE A 160 -27.30 -0.50 19.07
CA ILE A 160 -26.96 -1.03 17.74
C ILE A 160 -26.87 -2.57 17.76
N ILE A 161 -26.19 -3.12 18.76
CA ILE A 161 -26.10 -4.58 18.94
C ILE A 161 -27.50 -5.19 19.15
N SER A 162 -28.34 -4.56 19.97
CA SER A 162 -29.69 -5.06 20.25
C SER A 162 -30.62 -5.01 19.03
N GLU A 163 -30.49 -3.98 18.18
CA GLU A 163 -31.24 -3.85 16.92
C GLU A 163 -30.84 -4.95 15.95
N ARG A 164 -29.53 -5.16 15.75
CA ARG A 164 -29.01 -6.24 14.90
C ARG A 164 -29.43 -7.63 15.36
N VAL A 165 -29.43 -7.88 16.67
CA VAL A 165 -29.90 -9.16 17.24
C VAL A 165 -31.41 -9.35 16.99
N LYS A 166 -32.22 -8.30 17.16
CA LYS A 166 -33.67 -8.37 16.86
C LYS A 166 -33.95 -8.62 15.39
N GLU A 167 -33.20 -7.97 14.49
CA GLU A 167 -33.31 -8.20 13.05
C GLU A 167 -32.99 -9.65 12.70
N LEU A 168 -31.92 -10.23 13.25
CA LEU A 168 -31.58 -11.63 13.03
C LEU A 168 -32.58 -12.60 13.65
N GLU A 169 -33.13 -12.29 14.82
CA GLU A 169 -34.20 -13.09 15.44
C GLU A 169 -35.45 -13.10 14.56
N SER A 170 -35.79 -11.98 13.90
CA SER A 170 -36.90 -11.92 12.94
C SER A 170 -36.65 -12.76 11.68
N MET A 171 -35.38 -12.89 11.27
CA MET A 171 -34.95 -13.70 10.13
C MET A 171 -34.60 -15.14 10.51
N LYS A 172 -34.88 -15.58 11.74
CA LYS A 172 -34.52 -16.95 12.18
C LYS A 172 -35.06 -18.05 11.25
N ALA A 173 -36.23 -17.83 10.65
CA ALA A 173 -36.86 -18.79 9.74
C ALA A 173 -36.15 -18.92 8.37
N SER A 174 -35.30 -17.97 7.96
CA SER A 174 -34.59 -18.04 6.67
C SER A 174 -33.30 -18.84 6.74
N PHE A 175 -32.81 -19.18 7.93
CA PHE A 175 -31.60 -19.99 8.09
C PHE A 175 -31.91 -21.47 7.91
N LYS A 176 -31.16 -22.13 7.02
CA LYS A 176 -31.30 -23.57 6.75
C LYS A 176 -30.75 -24.42 7.90
N ASP A 177 -29.64 -23.96 8.51
CA ASP A 177 -28.93 -24.67 9.56
C ASP A 177 -28.95 -23.90 10.89
N GLN A 178 -29.23 -24.62 11.98
CA GLN A 178 -29.18 -24.04 13.33
C GLN A 178 -27.78 -23.60 13.75
N ASN A 179 -26.73 -24.21 13.19
CA ASN A 179 -25.34 -23.86 13.50
C ASN A 179 -24.95 -22.52 12.86
N GLU A 180 -25.41 -22.26 11.63
CA GLU A 180 -25.20 -21.00 10.92
C GLU A 180 -25.94 -19.83 11.61
N TYR A 181 -27.15 -20.11 12.11
CA TYR A 181 -27.88 -19.14 12.94
C TYR A 181 -27.11 -18.82 14.24
N LYS A 182 -26.57 -19.84 14.93
CA LYS A 182 -25.79 -19.64 16.16
C LYS A 182 -24.51 -18.83 15.92
N SER A 183 -23.78 -19.09 14.83
CA SER A 183 -22.57 -18.30 14.49
C SER A 183 -22.94 -16.85 14.16
N SER A 184 -23.99 -16.65 13.36
CA SER A 184 -24.47 -15.31 12.99
C SER A 184 -24.93 -14.51 14.22
N LEU A 185 -25.57 -15.16 15.19
CA LEU A 185 -25.99 -14.53 16.44
C LEU A 185 -24.77 -14.13 17.31
N LEU A 186 -23.72 -14.96 17.35
CA LEU A 186 -22.47 -14.61 18.03
C LEU A 186 -21.79 -13.39 17.38
N GLU A 187 -21.74 -13.35 16.06
CA GLU A 187 -21.20 -12.20 15.32
C GLU A 187 -22.01 -10.93 15.59
N ALA A 188 -23.34 -11.01 15.56
CA ALA A 188 -24.23 -9.89 15.80
C ALA A 188 -24.12 -9.27 17.20
N ARG A 189 -23.71 -10.08 18.19
CA ARG A 189 -23.44 -9.61 19.56
C ARG A 189 -22.18 -8.79 19.68
N THR A 190 -21.35 -8.76 18.64
CA THR A 190 -20.10 -7.99 18.60
C THR A 190 -20.23 -6.82 17.63
N LEU A 191 -19.48 -5.75 17.91
CA LEU A 191 -19.37 -4.63 17.00
C LEU A 191 -18.57 -5.06 15.77
N GLN A 192 -19.13 -4.82 14.60
CA GLN A 192 -18.52 -5.18 13.34
C GLN A 192 -17.60 -4.08 12.84
N ILE A 193 -16.67 -4.48 11.99
CA ILE A 193 -15.72 -3.60 11.34
C ILE A 193 -16.49 -2.64 10.40
N GLY A 194 -16.25 -1.34 10.54
CA GLY A 194 -16.94 -0.30 9.78
C GLY A 194 -18.27 0.15 10.38
N ASP A 195 -18.71 -0.43 11.50
CA ASP A 195 -19.86 0.10 12.25
C ASP A 195 -19.56 1.53 12.72
N VAL A 196 -20.58 2.38 12.71
CA VAL A 196 -20.49 3.77 13.15
C VAL A 196 -21.45 4.03 14.30
N ILE A 197 -20.93 4.54 15.40
CA ILE A 197 -21.72 4.91 16.57
C ILE A 197 -21.79 6.43 16.63
N LEU A 198 -22.99 6.98 16.48
CA LEU A 198 -23.21 8.43 16.60
C LEU A 198 -23.43 8.87 18.04
N THR A 199 -22.72 9.93 18.44
CA THR A 199 -22.93 10.61 19.72
C THR A 199 -22.84 12.13 19.54
N PRO A 200 -23.45 12.94 20.42
CA PRO A 200 -23.12 14.35 20.50
C PRO A 200 -21.68 14.54 21.01
N THR A 201 -21.09 15.72 20.78
CA THR A 201 -19.67 15.98 21.09
C THR A 201 -19.36 16.13 22.57
N PHE A 202 -20.31 16.59 23.38
CA PHE A 202 -20.11 16.94 24.80
C PHE A 202 -18.90 17.88 25.05
N GLY A 203 -18.62 18.78 24.09
CA GLY A 203 -17.51 19.74 24.21
C GLY A 203 -16.15 19.25 23.73
N SER A 204 -16.05 18.02 23.21
CA SER A 204 -14.77 17.49 22.68
C SER A 204 -14.32 18.09 21.35
N SER A 205 -15.26 18.59 20.54
CA SER A 205 -15.02 19.17 19.21
C SER A 205 -16.08 20.23 18.91
N LYS A 206 -15.76 21.17 18.01
CA LYS A 206 -16.72 22.16 17.48
C LYS A 206 -17.74 21.59 16.48
N CYS A 207 -17.61 20.31 16.11
CA CYS A 207 -18.58 19.63 15.26
C CYS A 207 -19.94 19.43 15.95
N LYS A 208 -21.00 19.19 15.17
CA LYS A 208 -22.33 18.88 15.74
C LYS A 208 -22.38 17.47 16.34
N LEU A 209 -21.82 16.49 15.63
CA LEU A 209 -21.85 15.08 16.00
C LEU A 209 -20.46 14.45 15.91
N LEU A 210 -20.24 13.39 16.70
CA LEU A 210 -19.13 12.46 16.56
C LEU A 210 -19.64 11.15 15.98
N ALA A 211 -18.90 10.60 15.03
CA ALA A 211 -19.08 9.27 14.48
C ALA A 211 -17.90 8.39 14.89
N PHE A 212 -18.11 7.55 15.89
CA PHE A 212 -17.11 6.56 16.28
C PHE A 212 -17.11 5.40 15.31
N MET A 213 -16.10 5.34 14.45
CA MET A 213 -15.92 4.26 13.48
C MET A 213 -15.15 3.11 14.12
N ILE A 214 -15.75 1.91 14.07
CA ILE A 214 -15.11 0.69 14.55
C ILE A 214 -14.06 0.23 13.53
N THR A 215 -12.80 0.30 13.95
CA THR A 215 -11.64 -0.02 13.12
C THR A 215 -11.00 -1.35 13.56
N PRO A 216 -10.57 -2.20 12.62
CA PRO A 216 -9.82 -3.40 12.95
C PRO A 216 -8.36 -3.02 13.24
N TYR A 217 -7.63 -3.97 13.81
CA TYR A 217 -6.18 -3.87 13.82
C TYR A 217 -5.61 -4.35 12.48
N TYR A 218 -5.10 -3.42 11.67
CA TYR A 218 -4.66 -3.68 10.31
C TYR A 218 -3.33 -4.45 10.19
N TRP A 219 -2.53 -4.49 11.25
CA TRP A 219 -1.31 -5.33 11.31
C TRP A 219 -1.58 -6.84 11.30
N GLN A 220 -2.84 -7.28 11.44
CA GLN A 220 -3.20 -8.69 11.42
C GLN A 220 -3.40 -9.15 9.97
N GLY A 221 -2.42 -9.85 9.38
CA GLY A 221 -2.54 -10.45 8.05
C GLY A 221 -1.65 -9.81 7.00
N ASN A 222 -2.00 -10.01 5.72
CA ASN A 222 -1.22 -9.50 4.60
C ASN A 222 -1.55 -8.02 4.29
N SER A 223 -0.64 -7.29 3.64
CA SER A 223 -0.84 -5.89 3.23
C SER A 223 -2.08 -5.71 2.35
N ARG A 224 -2.37 -6.67 1.47
CA ARG A 224 -3.58 -6.68 0.64
C ARG A 224 -4.85 -6.81 1.47
N GLU A 225 -4.85 -7.69 2.48
CA GLU A 225 -6.01 -7.86 3.37
C GLU A 225 -6.23 -6.62 4.23
N ALA A 226 -5.15 -6.01 4.73
CA ALA A 226 -5.22 -4.74 5.43
C ALA A 226 -5.86 -3.66 4.55
N ALA A 227 -5.44 -3.55 3.28
CA ALA A 227 -6.00 -2.61 2.33
C ALA A 227 -7.49 -2.85 2.05
N LEU A 228 -7.90 -4.10 1.88
CA LEU A 228 -9.31 -4.46 1.70
C LEU A 228 -10.14 -4.12 2.95
N ARG A 229 -9.61 -4.37 4.15
CA ARG A 229 -10.29 -3.99 5.40
C ARG A 229 -10.41 -2.48 5.55
N LEU A 230 -9.38 -1.70 5.20
CA LEU A 230 -9.47 -0.23 5.24
C LEU A 230 -10.50 0.29 4.24
N ARG A 231 -10.53 -0.34 3.05
CA ARG A 231 -11.52 -0.02 2.03
C ARG A 231 -12.94 -0.25 2.56
N GLU A 232 -13.16 -1.43 3.13
CA GLU A 232 -14.46 -1.81 3.68
C GLU A 232 -14.89 -0.93 4.86
N THR A 233 -13.98 -0.57 5.77
CA THR A 233 -14.30 0.31 6.91
C THR A 233 -14.72 1.69 6.48
N VAL A 234 -13.96 2.31 5.56
CA VAL A 234 -14.23 3.65 5.06
C VAL A 234 -15.51 3.65 4.23
N LYS A 235 -15.70 2.66 3.35
CA LYS A 235 -16.91 2.52 2.54
C LYS A 235 -18.16 2.41 3.42
N LYS A 236 -18.19 1.44 4.33
CA LYS A 236 -19.32 1.20 5.24
C LYS A 236 -19.63 2.42 6.10
N SER A 237 -18.60 3.07 6.64
CA SER A 237 -18.80 4.24 7.49
C SER A 237 -19.38 5.42 6.73
N LEU A 238 -18.84 5.77 5.56
CA LEU A 238 -19.37 6.87 4.73
C LEU A 238 -20.76 6.55 4.19
N ASP A 239 -21.01 5.30 3.78
CA ASP A 239 -22.34 4.86 3.34
C ASP A 239 -23.39 5.01 4.44
N HIS A 240 -23.02 4.64 5.68
CA HIS A 240 -23.90 4.76 6.84
C HIS A 240 -24.16 6.24 7.20
N LEU A 241 -23.14 7.09 7.17
CA LEU A 241 -23.29 8.53 7.42
C LEU A 241 -24.17 9.20 6.35
N ASN A 242 -24.01 8.79 5.10
CA ASN A 242 -24.83 9.27 3.99
C ASN A 242 -26.29 8.80 4.13
N PHE A 243 -26.54 7.57 4.58
CA PHE A 243 -27.89 7.09 4.90
C PHE A 243 -28.54 7.92 6.01
N LEU A 244 -27.75 8.35 7.00
CA LEU A 244 -28.18 9.23 8.10
C LEU A 244 -28.31 10.70 7.71
N LYS A 245 -28.21 11.03 6.41
CA LYS A 245 -28.37 12.37 5.83
C LYS A 245 -27.34 13.40 6.33
N ILE A 246 -26.13 12.95 6.66
CA ILE A 246 -25.03 13.84 7.03
C ILE A 246 -24.38 14.42 5.78
N THR A 247 -24.24 15.74 5.74
CA THR A 247 -23.73 16.49 4.58
C THR A 247 -22.21 16.66 4.58
N ASN A 248 -21.65 17.11 5.71
CA ASN A 248 -20.25 17.49 5.81
C ASN A 248 -19.51 16.64 6.85
N VAL A 249 -18.53 15.85 6.39
CA VAL A 249 -17.79 14.90 7.21
C VAL A 249 -16.33 15.32 7.32
N LEU A 250 -15.81 15.35 8.55
CA LEU A 250 -14.39 15.56 8.85
C LEU A 250 -13.75 14.23 9.24
N MET A 251 -12.58 13.93 8.69
CA MET A 251 -11.88 12.67 8.93
C MET A 251 -10.37 12.87 9.03
N THR A 252 -9.74 12.28 10.04
CA THR A 252 -8.27 12.10 10.09
C THR A 252 -7.88 10.82 9.36
N HIS A 253 -6.58 10.53 9.25
CA HIS A 253 -6.15 9.19 8.85
C HIS A 253 -6.65 8.12 9.86
N VAL A 254 -7.43 7.14 9.37
CA VAL A 254 -8.15 6.15 10.20
C VAL A 254 -7.27 4.95 10.56
N GLY A 255 -6.36 4.56 9.66
CA GLY A 255 -5.53 3.37 9.85
C GLY A 255 -4.17 3.57 10.51
N GLU A 256 -3.69 4.82 10.61
CA GLU A 256 -2.30 5.09 10.97
C GLU A 256 -2.07 4.88 12.49
N SER A 257 -0.81 4.75 12.88
CA SER A 257 -0.38 4.68 14.28
C SER A 257 -0.86 3.39 14.98
N LEU A 258 -1.81 3.48 15.92
CA LEU A 258 -2.20 2.40 16.83
C LEU A 258 -2.78 1.17 16.10
N HIS A 259 -3.51 1.40 15.01
CA HIS A 259 -4.12 0.32 14.23
C HIS A 259 -3.11 -0.37 13.30
N GLY A 260 -1.89 0.17 13.18
CA GLY A 260 -0.76 -0.48 12.52
C GLY A 260 -0.88 -0.59 11.00
N TYR A 261 -1.75 0.19 10.36
CA TYR A 261 -1.85 0.21 8.90
C TYR A 261 -0.57 0.80 8.31
N ARG A 262 0.22 -0.02 7.60
CA ARG A 262 1.50 0.38 7.02
C ARG A 262 1.70 0.13 5.50
N PRO A 263 0.68 0.23 4.62
CA PRO A 263 0.92 0.43 3.20
C PRO A 263 1.05 1.93 2.87
N LYS A 264 1.76 2.21 1.79
CA LYS A 264 1.99 3.58 1.28
C LYS A 264 0.71 4.24 0.75
N ASP A 265 -0.31 3.44 0.45
CA ASP A 265 -1.48 3.86 -0.32
C ASP A 265 -2.73 4.07 0.56
N GLY A 266 -2.57 4.22 1.88
CA GLY A 266 -3.71 4.39 2.80
C GLY A 266 -4.55 5.63 2.53
N CYS A 267 -3.88 6.77 2.35
CA CYS A 267 -4.52 8.01 1.94
C CYS A 267 -5.23 7.86 0.59
N GLU A 268 -4.62 7.16 -0.37
CA GLU A 268 -5.22 6.91 -1.69
C GLU A 268 -6.51 6.09 -1.55
N ILE A 269 -6.50 5.01 -0.77
CA ILE A 269 -7.71 4.19 -0.54
C ILE A 269 -8.81 5.01 0.13
N MET A 270 -8.48 5.80 1.15
CA MET A 270 -9.48 6.62 1.85
C MET A 270 -10.12 7.66 0.93
N VAL A 271 -9.32 8.32 0.07
CA VAL A 271 -9.82 9.31 -0.88
C VAL A 271 -10.60 8.64 -2.02
N GLU A 272 -10.18 7.46 -2.49
CA GLU A 272 -10.89 6.72 -3.54
C GLU A 272 -12.28 6.29 -3.05
N GLU A 273 -12.38 5.76 -1.82
CA GLU A 273 -13.67 5.41 -1.24
C GLU A 273 -14.55 6.63 -0.96
N ALA A 274 -13.97 7.77 -0.56
CA ALA A 274 -14.72 9.01 -0.45
C ALA A 274 -15.27 9.47 -1.82
N TYR A 275 -14.49 9.34 -2.89
CA TYR A 275 -14.92 9.66 -4.24
C TYR A 275 -16.06 8.75 -4.72
N GLU A 276 -15.92 7.44 -4.50
CA GLU A 276 -16.94 6.45 -4.90
C GLU A 276 -18.25 6.59 -4.09
N THR A 277 -18.16 6.92 -2.80
CA THR A 277 -19.34 7.11 -1.94
C THR A 277 -20.09 8.42 -2.19
N ILE A 278 -19.40 9.47 -2.68
CA ILE A 278 -20.05 10.70 -3.15
C ILE A 278 -20.79 10.46 -4.48
N LEU A 279 -20.16 9.76 -5.43
CA LEU A 279 -20.76 9.49 -6.75
C LEU A 279 -21.83 8.39 -6.76
N GLN A 280 -21.70 7.40 -5.87
CA GLN A 280 -22.63 6.28 -5.70
C GLN A 280 -22.95 5.51 -6.99
N VAL A 281 -21.95 5.34 -7.85
CA VAL A 281 -22.09 4.64 -9.14
C VAL A 281 -22.63 3.20 -8.95
N ASP A 282 -22.28 2.55 -7.84
CA ASP A 282 -22.69 1.17 -7.54
C ASP A 282 -24.12 1.03 -7.02
N LYS A 283 -24.79 2.12 -6.61
CA LYS A 283 -26.09 2.03 -5.91
C LYS A 283 -27.25 2.09 -6.89
N VAL A 284 -28.17 1.13 -6.76
CA VAL A 284 -29.43 1.08 -7.54
C VAL A 284 -30.30 2.31 -7.29
N VAL A 285 -30.36 2.78 -6.04
CA VAL A 285 -31.05 4.02 -5.66
C VAL A 285 -30.02 4.91 -4.95
N PRO A 286 -29.46 5.91 -5.64
CA PRO A 286 -28.46 6.78 -5.05
C PRO A 286 -29.11 7.82 -4.11
N ASN A 287 -28.46 8.06 -2.98
CA ASN A 287 -28.82 9.05 -1.97
C ASN A 287 -27.66 10.05 -1.86
N TYR A 288 -27.77 11.23 -2.48
CA TYR A 288 -26.70 12.24 -2.52
C TYR A 288 -26.74 13.22 -1.34
N HIS A 289 -26.75 12.71 -0.10
CA HIS A 289 -26.74 13.58 1.08
C HIS A 289 -25.32 14.03 1.43
N LEU A 290 -24.33 13.13 1.31
CA LEU A 290 -22.93 13.44 1.56
C LEU A 290 -22.39 14.35 0.44
N LYS A 291 -22.06 15.60 0.79
CA LYS A 291 -21.59 16.62 -0.16
C LYS A 291 -20.12 16.97 0.01
N SER A 292 -19.58 16.94 1.23
CA SER A 292 -18.18 17.30 1.45
C SER A 292 -17.49 16.34 2.39
N VAL A 293 -16.32 15.84 2.00
CA VAL A 293 -15.43 15.04 2.85
C VAL A 293 -14.11 15.79 3.01
N ARG A 294 -13.80 16.21 4.24
CA ARG A 294 -12.60 16.98 4.55
C ARG A 294 -11.61 16.11 5.32
N PHE A 295 -10.44 15.90 4.73
CA PHE A 295 -9.32 15.19 5.36
C PHE A 295 -8.44 16.19 6.08
N ILE A 296 -8.42 16.12 7.41
CA ILE A 296 -7.70 17.10 8.25
C ILE A 296 -6.75 16.35 9.17
N ASP A 297 -5.48 16.73 9.14
CA ASP A 297 -4.48 16.14 10.04
C ASP A 297 -3.59 17.23 10.66
N LYS A 298 -3.14 16.95 11.89
CA LYS A 298 -2.19 17.80 12.61
C LYS A 298 -0.79 17.66 12.02
N ASP A 299 -0.47 16.49 11.46
CA ASP A 299 0.83 16.24 10.84
C ASP A 299 0.84 16.76 9.39
N LEU A 300 1.84 17.59 9.07
CA LEU A 300 2.00 18.17 7.73
C LEU A 300 2.30 17.09 6.67
N GLU A 301 3.09 16.07 7.03
CA GLU A 301 3.46 15.00 6.11
C GLU A 301 2.26 14.17 5.68
N THR A 302 1.38 13.81 6.62
CA THR A 302 0.16 13.04 6.33
C THR A 302 -0.81 13.89 5.51
N SER A 303 -0.97 15.17 5.86
CA SER A 303 -1.76 16.13 5.08
C SER A 303 -1.26 16.25 3.64
N ARG A 304 0.06 16.29 3.42
CA ARG A 304 0.66 16.29 2.07
C ARG A 304 0.42 14.97 1.31
N THR A 305 0.44 13.83 2.00
CA THR A 305 0.10 12.55 1.36
C THR A 305 -1.37 12.48 0.96
N PHE A 306 -2.29 13.07 1.74
CA PHE A 306 -3.68 13.25 1.32
C PHE A 306 -3.80 14.19 0.12
N ALA A 307 -3.10 15.32 0.12
CA ALA A 307 -3.10 16.24 -1.04
C ALA A 307 -2.62 15.53 -2.32
N HIS A 308 -1.53 14.76 -2.24
CA HIS A 308 -1.04 13.97 -3.37
C HIS A 308 -2.03 12.87 -3.80
N ALA A 309 -2.71 12.22 -2.85
CA ALA A 309 -3.73 11.22 -3.13
C ALA A 309 -4.94 11.83 -3.89
N ILE A 310 -5.43 12.98 -3.43
CA ILE A 310 -6.51 13.74 -4.10
C ILE A 310 -6.09 14.09 -5.53
N PHE A 311 -4.88 14.63 -5.70
CA PHE A 311 -4.36 15.00 -7.01
C PHE A 311 -4.25 13.81 -7.98
N LYS A 312 -3.77 12.66 -7.49
CA LYS A 312 -3.67 11.43 -8.28
C LYS A 312 -5.04 10.92 -8.72
N ILE A 313 -5.99 10.84 -7.78
CA ILE A 313 -7.35 10.35 -8.05
C ILE A 313 -8.08 11.28 -9.00
N ARG A 314 -7.88 12.61 -8.88
CA ARG A 314 -8.39 13.60 -9.83
C ARG A 314 -7.95 13.29 -11.26
N GLN A 315 -6.66 13.00 -11.47
CA GLN A 315 -6.12 12.67 -12.80
C GLN A 315 -6.63 11.34 -13.34
N GLU A 316 -6.83 10.34 -12.48
CA GLU A 316 -7.27 9.02 -12.88
C GLU A 316 -8.77 8.98 -13.23
N LYS A 317 -9.61 9.57 -12.36
CA LYS A 317 -11.07 9.43 -12.43
C LYS A 317 -11.77 10.56 -13.20
N LEU A 318 -11.29 11.82 -13.13
CA LEU A 318 -11.95 12.93 -13.84
C LEU A 318 -11.46 13.03 -15.30
N PRO A 319 -12.35 13.02 -16.30
CA PRO A 319 -11.97 12.98 -17.72
C PRO A 319 -11.20 14.24 -18.17
N GLU A 320 -11.47 15.38 -17.55
CA GLU A 320 -10.83 16.67 -17.88
C GLU A 320 -9.34 16.67 -17.52
N PHE A 321 -8.98 15.99 -16.44
CA PHE A 321 -7.62 15.93 -15.91
C PHE A 321 -6.86 14.68 -16.34
N GLN A 322 -7.49 13.78 -17.12
CA GLN A 322 -6.82 12.60 -17.64
C GLN A 322 -5.66 13.00 -18.56
N VAL A 323 -4.48 12.44 -18.28
CA VAL A 323 -3.25 12.72 -19.02
C VAL A 323 -2.83 11.55 -19.90
N VAL A 324 -2.29 11.86 -21.08
CA VAL A 324 -1.78 10.90 -22.06
C VAL A 324 -0.43 11.38 -22.58
N PRO A 325 0.55 10.48 -22.83
CA PRO A 325 1.79 10.82 -23.52
C PRO A 325 1.55 11.53 -24.85
N ALA A 326 2.27 12.62 -25.10
CA ALA A 326 2.20 13.41 -26.34
C ALA A 326 2.31 12.55 -27.62
N PRO A 327 3.23 11.57 -27.73
CA PRO A 327 3.28 10.71 -28.91
C PRO A 327 2.01 9.90 -29.13
N LEU A 328 1.34 9.43 -28.06
CA LEU A 328 0.08 8.69 -28.16
C LEU A 328 -1.08 9.60 -28.54
N TYR A 329 -1.14 10.81 -27.97
CA TYR A 329 -2.15 11.81 -28.31
C TYR A 329 -2.06 12.19 -29.79
N TYR A 330 -0.89 12.65 -30.24
CA TYR A 330 -0.70 13.02 -31.65
C TYR A 330 -0.83 11.84 -32.59
N SER A 331 -0.36 10.64 -32.22
CA SER A 331 -0.57 9.44 -33.04
C SER A 331 -2.05 9.11 -33.23
N ARG A 332 -2.90 9.31 -32.21
CA ARG A 332 -4.35 9.10 -32.33
C ARG A 332 -5.02 10.20 -33.12
N ASN A 333 -4.68 11.46 -32.87
CA ASN A 333 -5.28 12.60 -33.57
C ASN A 333 -4.85 12.69 -35.05
N SER A 334 -3.62 12.28 -35.35
CA SER A 334 -3.10 12.23 -36.73
C SER A 334 -3.27 10.86 -37.38
N ALA A 335 -3.91 9.90 -36.70
CA ALA A 335 -4.26 8.60 -37.30
C ALA A 335 -5.24 8.85 -38.44
N ARG A 336 -4.69 8.98 -39.64
CA ARG A 336 -5.47 8.91 -40.87
C ARG A 336 -5.76 7.44 -41.11
N ILE A 337 -7.00 7.13 -41.46
CA ILE A 337 -7.33 5.81 -42.00
C ILE A 337 -6.57 5.72 -43.32
N ILE A 338 -5.51 4.91 -43.33
CA ILE A 338 -4.82 4.57 -44.58
C ILE A 338 -5.61 3.41 -45.15
N GLU A 339 -6.49 3.69 -46.10
CA GLU A 339 -7.10 2.67 -46.93
C GLU A 339 -5.99 2.13 -47.86
N ILE A 340 -5.49 0.94 -47.52
CA ILE A 340 -4.51 0.25 -48.35
C ILE A 340 -5.32 -0.61 -49.31
N ASP A 341 -5.28 -0.28 -50.59
CA ASP A 341 -5.92 -1.11 -51.61
C ASP A 341 -5.47 -2.57 -51.49
N ASP A 342 -6.41 -3.50 -51.66
CA ASP A 342 -6.16 -4.94 -51.65
C ASP A 342 -5.06 -5.36 -52.65
N SER A 343 -4.87 -4.57 -53.71
CA SER A 343 -3.80 -4.75 -54.70
C SER A 343 -2.39 -4.54 -54.10
N VAL A 344 -2.22 -3.58 -53.19
CA VAL A 344 -0.96 -3.28 -52.49
C VAL A 344 -0.67 -4.32 -51.42
N LEU A 345 -1.72 -4.78 -50.71
CA LEU A 345 -1.60 -5.90 -49.78
C LEU A 345 -1.21 -7.19 -50.52
N LYS A 346 -1.81 -7.47 -51.69
CA LYS A 346 -1.41 -8.60 -52.56
C LYS A 346 0.01 -8.47 -53.09
N PHE A 347 0.48 -7.26 -53.41
CA PHE A 347 1.87 -7.04 -53.82
C PHE A 347 2.86 -7.30 -52.67
N SER A 348 2.54 -6.88 -51.44
CA SER A 348 3.39 -7.07 -50.27
C SER A 348 3.34 -8.49 -49.69
N SER A 349 2.24 -9.23 -49.91
CA SER A 349 2.12 -10.65 -49.52
C SER A 349 2.88 -11.59 -50.46
N GLN A 350 3.23 -11.15 -51.67
CA GLN A 350 4.10 -11.92 -52.55
C GLN A 350 5.52 -11.96 -51.95
N TYR A 351 5.95 -13.13 -51.48
CA TYR A 351 7.33 -13.40 -51.08
C TYR A 351 8.28 -13.25 -52.28
N ARG A 352 8.66 -12.02 -52.60
CA ARG A 352 9.78 -11.77 -53.50
C ARG A 352 11.05 -11.98 -52.68
N LYS A 353 11.91 -12.89 -53.13
CA LYS A 353 13.28 -12.99 -52.62
C LYS A 353 13.98 -11.67 -52.95
N ILE A 354 13.97 -10.73 -51.99
CA ILE A 354 14.85 -9.57 -52.03
C ILE A 354 16.25 -10.13 -51.74
N THR A 355 16.95 -10.53 -52.78
CA THR A 355 18.35 -10.87 -52.69
C THR A 355 19.11 -9.57 -52.52
N TYR A 356 19.39 -9.19 -51.27
CA TYR A 356 20.41 -8.17 -51.02
C TYR A 356 21.70 -8.67 -51.66
N LYS A 357 22.25 -7.92 -52.62
CA LYS A 357 23.63 -8.13 -53.05
C LYS A 357 24.48 -8.10 -51.77
N ARG A 358 25.11 -9.23 -51.43
CA ARG A 358 26.06 -9.31 -50.32
C ARG A 358 27.20 -8.35 -50.64
N HIS A 359 27.10 -7.10 -50.21
CA HIS A 359 28.27 -6.26 -50.05
C HIS A 359 29.06 -6.84 -48.88
N SER A 360 30.00 -7.73 -49.18
CA SER A 360 30.88 -8.39 -48.23
C SER A 360 31.95 -7.43 -47.66
N VAL A 361 31.52 -6.28 -47.15
CA VAL A 361 32.41 -5.23 -46.61
C VAL A 361 32.09 -4.90 -45.16
N VAL A 362 31.68 -5.89 -44.37
CA VAL A 362 31.84 -5.82 -42.91
C VAL A 362 32.49 -7.11 -42.45
N ARG A 363 33.81 -7.22 -42.66
CA ARG A 363 34.63 -8.30 -42.10
C ARG A 363 34.58 -8.19 -40.57
N ARG A 364 33.82 -9.09 -39.93
CA ARG A 364 33.71 -9.22 -38.46
C ARG A 364 34.97 -9.81 -37.80
N SER A 365 36.00 -10.16 -38.57
CA SER A 365 37.11 -11.00 -38.10
C SER A 365 38.12 -10.29 -37.21
N LYS A 366 38.15 -8.96 -37.15
CA LYS A 366 39.12 -8.20 -36.35
C LYS A 366 38.42 -7.19 -35.44
N ARG A 367 38.75 -7.23 -34.14
CA ARG A 367 38.26 -6.30 -33.10
C ARG A 367 38.35 -4.83 -33.55
N LEU A 368 39.42 -4.47 -34.26
CA LEU A 368 39.62 -3.14 -34.86
C LEU A 368 38.51 -2.72 -35.83
N HIS A 369 37.99 -3.63 -36.67
CA HIS A 369 36.93 -3.32 -37.64
C HIS A 369 35.57 -3.16 -36.95
N TYR A 370 35.31 -3.94 -35.91
CA TYR A 370 34.16 -3.72 -35.04
C TYR A 370 34.23 -2.34 -34.35
N LEU A 371 35.40 -1.99 -33.79
CA LEU A 371 35.61 -0.71 -33.12
C LEU A 371 35.51 0.50 -34.06
N LYS A 372 35.92 0.38 -35.32
CA LYS A 372 35.91 1.48 -36.31
C LYS A 372 34.60 1.59 -37.09
N ASN A 373 33.96 0.47 -37.46
CA ASN A 373 32.84 0.49 -38.40
C ASN A 373 31.48 0.27 -37.73
N LEU A 374 31.43 -0.39 -36.57
CA LEU A 374 30.17 -0.72 -35.89
C LEU A 374 30.03 0.02 -34.56
N LYS A 375 31.08 0.09 -33.74
CA LYS A 375 31.05 0.73 -32.42
C LYS A 375 30.67 2.23 -32.42
N PRO A 376 31.01 3.05 -33.43
CA PRO A 376 30.57 4.45 -33.46
C PRO A 376 29.06 4.59 -33.70
N PHE A 377 28.46 3.65 -34.44
CA PHE A 377 27.04 3.66 -34.79
C PHE A 377 26.18 2.80 -33.84
N LEU A 378 26.82 1.88 -33.09
CA LEU A 378 26.25 1.28 -31.89
C LEU A 378 26.22 2.36 -30.82
N TRP A 379 25.10 3.09 -30.77
CA TRP A 379 24.77 4.01 -29.69
C TRP A 379 25.16 3.38 -28.35
N ARG A 380 26.13 3.99 -27.68
CA ARG A 380 26.48 3.58 -26.32
C ARG A 380 25.29 3.93 -25.45
N GLY A 381 24.48 2.94 -25.12
CA GLY A 381 23.36 3.07 -24.17
C GLY A 381 23.80 3.33 -22.72
N SER A 382 24.94 3.98 -22.52
CA SER A 382 25.42 4.43 -21.23
C SER A 382 24.69 5.72 -20.86
N ARG A 383 23.64 5.58 -20.07
CA ARG A 383 23.04 6.63 -19.22
C ARG A 383 22.43 7.84 -19.95
N LEU A 384 21.80 7.63 -21.10
CA LEU A 384 20.79 8.56 -21.56
C LEU A 384 19.50 8.20 -20.80
N TYR A 385 19.08 9.09 -19.90
CA TYR A 385 17.71 9.06 -19.40
C TYR A 385 16.81 9.26 -20.61
N ASP A 386 15.97 8.28 -20.95
CA ASP A 386 14.84 8.61 -21.81
C ASP A 386 14.05 9.68 -21.06
N PRO A 387 13.89 10.89 -21.62
CA PRO A 387 13.09 11.91 -20.96
C PRO A 387 11.71 11.32 -20.72
N PRO A 388 11.12 11.54 -19.52
CA PRO A 388 9.75 11.11 -19.29
C PRO A 388 8.86 11.62 -20.42
N PRO A 389 7.91 10.79 -20.92
CA PRO A 389 7.06 11.22 -22.01
C PRO A 389 6.35 12.50 -21.58
N PHE A 390 6.46 13.54 -22.41
CA PHE A 390 5.73 14.78 -22.19
C PHE A 390 4.24 14.48 -22.14
N LEU A 391 3.60 14.81 -21.03
CA LEU A 391 2.19 14.51 -20.82
C LEU A 391 1.32 15.67 -21.32
N LEU A 392 0.23 15.31 -22.02
CA LEU A 392 -0.81 16.22 -22.48
C LEU A 392 -2.15 15.81 -21.85
N PHE A 393 -3.04 16.77 -21.65
CA PHE A 393 -4.43 16.47 -21.32
C PHE A 393 -5.11 15.75 -22.49
N LYS A 394 -5.82 14.67 -22.17
CA LYS A 394 -6.49 13.81 -23.16
C LYS A 394 -7.60 14.53 -23.91
N SER A 395 -8.31 15.43 -23.24
CA SER A 395 -9.44 16.20 -23.78
C SER A 395 -8.99 17.34 -24.69
N THR A 396 -7.98 18.11 -24.28
CA THR A 396 -7.58 19.36 -24.96
C THR A 396 -6.30 19.23 -25.77
N GLY A 397 -5.42 18.28 -25.46
CA GLY A 397 -4.08 18.20 -26.03
C GLY A 397 -3.10 19.25 -25.49
N LEU A 398 -3.53 20.08 -24.52
CA LEU A 398 -2.67 21.05 -23.88
C LEU A 398 -1.65 20.36 -22.96
N PRO A 399 -0.48 20.97 -22.72
CA PRO A 399 0.51 20.40 -21.80
C PRO A 399 -0.06 20.27 -20.40
N SER A 400 0.09 19.08 -19.80
CA SER A 400 -0.37 18.88 -18.43
C SER A 400 0.54 19.58 -17.43
N VAL A 401 -0.07 20.18 -16.41
CA VAL A 401 0.64 20.80 -15.27
C VAL A 401 1.51 19.78 -14.55
N PHE A 402 1.03 18.54 -14.48
CA PHE A 402 1.79 17.41 -13.98
C PHE A 402 2.70 16.82 -15.05
N GLN A 403 3.98 16.67 -14.72
CA GLN A 403 4.93 15.92 -15.53
C GLN A 403 5.55 14.82 -14.69
N LEU A 404 5.82 13.67 -15.31
CA LEU A 404 6.46 12.57 -14.61
C LEU A 404 7.89 12.99 -14.21
N PRO A 405 8.34 12.62 -13.00
CA PRO A 405 9.73 12.85 -12.64
C PRO A 405 10.65 12.04 -13.57
N PRO A 406 11.90 12.50 -13.78
CA PRO A 406 12.87 11.77 -14.58
C PRO A 406 13.08 10.37 -13.99
N ARG A 407 12.89 9.32 -14.81
CA ARG A 407 13.05 7.93 -14.37
C ARG A 407 14.49 7.46 -14.58
N PRO A 408 15.14 6.84 -13.57
CA PRO A 408 16.41 6.16 -13.80
C PRO A 408 16.21 4.98 -14.75
N TYR A 409 17.04 4.89 -15.79
CA TYR A 409 16.88 3.93 -16.88
C TYR A 409 17.22 2.50 -16.44
N TYR A 410 16.25 1.59 -16.54
CA TYR A 410 16.50 0.15 -16.72
C TYR A 410 16.03 -0.22 -18.13
N LYS A 411 16.92 -0.78 -18.96
CA LYS A 411 16.56 -1.24 -20.32
C LYS A 411 15.28 -2.07 -20.29
N ARG A 412 14.41 -1.88 -21.30
CA ARG A 412 13.39 -2.89 -21.68
C ARG A 412 14.02 -4.28 -21.68
N GLY A 413 13.54 -5.16 -20.81
CA GLY A 413 14.06 -6.53 -20.62
C GLY A 413 14.83 -6.76 -19.32
N VAL A 414 15.03 -5.76 -18.47
CA VAL A 414 15.45 -5.96 -17.07
C VAL A 414 14.29 -5.58 -16.16
N SER A 415 13.35 -6.52 -15.97
CA SER A 415 12.17 -6.38 -15.11
C SER A 415 12.48 -6.46 -13.61
N HIS A 416 13.75 -6.67 -13.24
CA HIS A 416 14.14 -6.99 -11.88
C HIS A 416 15.33 -6.15 -11.44
N VAL A 417 15.22 -5.58 -10.25
CA VAL A 417 16.40 -5.40 -9.42
C VAL A 417 16.89 -6.82 -9.13
N LEU A 418 18.03 -7.24 -9.70
CA LEU A 418 18.61 -8.58 -9.52
C LEU A 418 18.84 -8.92 -8.04
N PHE A 419 18.87 -7.90 -7.19
CA PHE A 419 18.75 -8.02 -5.76
C PHE A 419 17.61 -7.09 -5.33
N PRO A 420 16.50 -7.57 -4.77
CA PRO A 420 15.62 -6.66 -4.04
C PRO A 420 16.50 -5.84 -3.08
N PHE A 421 16.33 -4.51 -3.04
CA PHE A 421 16.77 -3.81 -1.85
C PHE A 421 15.99 -4.45 -0.71
N TYR A 422 16.67 -5.26 0.10
CA TYR A 422 16.07 -5.82 1.29
C TYR A 422 15.53 -4.63 2.08
N SER A 423 14.20 -4.46 2.11
CA SER A 423 13.58 -3.85 3.25
C SER A 423 13.85 -4.84 4.38
N ASN A 424 14.96 -4.61 5.10
CA ASN A 424 15.32 -5.45 6.22
C ASN A 424 14.08 -5.58 7.11
N GLY A 425 13.71 -6.81 7.45
CA GLY A 425 12.67 -7.05 8.44
C GLY A 425 12.95 -6.19 9.68
N ILE A 426 11.87 -5.68 10.27
CA ILE A 426 11.95 -4.86 11.48
C ILE A 426 12.62 -5.72 12.56
N LYS A 427 13.82 -5.33 13.00
CA LYS A 427 14.56 -6.07 14.05
C LYS A 427 13.85 -5.93 15.40
N ALA A 428 13.34 -4.73 15.66
CA ALA A 428 12.60 -4.37 16.86
C ALA A 428 11.75 -3.13 16.57
N MET A 429 10.68 -2.90 17.33
CA MET A 429 9.97 -1.63 17.30
C MET A 429 10.54 -0.71 18.38
N LYS A 430 10.76 0.56 18.05
CA LYS A 430 11.16 1.60 19.00
C LYS A 430 10.11 2.70 18.99
N MET A 431 9.72 3.16 20.18
CA MET A 431 8.91 4.37 20.32
C MET A 431 9.81 5.59 20.08
N THR A 432 9.44 6.45 19.13
CA THR A 432 10.12 7.72 18.86
C THR A 432 9.79 8.76 19.92
N GLY A 433 10.52 9.87 19.97
CA GLY A 433 10.22 10.99 20.86
C GLY A 433 8.83 11.61 20.65
N SER A 434 8.22 11.37 19.48
CA SER A 434 6.82 11.73 19.16
C SER A 434 5.78 10.71 19.63
N GLY A 435 6.18 9.65 20.34
CA GLY A 435 5.30 8.54 20.74
C GLY A 435 4.97 7.54 19.61
N LYS A 436 5.40 7.79 18.37
CA LYS A 436 5.17 6.87 17.24
C LYS A 436 6.05 5.63 17.36
N TRP A 437 5.47 4.44 17.21
CA TRP A 437 6.20 3.18 17.13
C TRP A 437 6.80 2.98 15.73
N VAL A 438 8.12 3.10 15.62
CA VAL A 438 8.86 2.95 14.37
C VAL A 438 9.68 1.66 14.41
N GLY A 439 9.59 0.87 13.35
CA GLY A 439 10.43 -0.31 13.20
C GLY A 439 11.90 0.07 12.98
N VAL A 440 12.79 -0.42 13.84
CA VAL A 440 14.24 -0.33 13.69
C VAL A 440 14.66 -1.34 12.64
N ALA A 441 15.15 -0.85 11.50
CA ALA A 441 15.72 -1.70 10.48
C ALA A 441 16.93 -2.46 11.06
N LYS A 442 17.07 -3.75 10.71
CA LYS A 442 18.27 -4.52 11.02
C LYS A 442 19.48 -3.76 10.46
N LYS A 443 20.43 -3.34 11.32
CA LYS A 443 21.67 -2.66 10.89
C LYS A 443 22.35 -3.54 9.83
N LYS A 444 22.92 -2.92 8.79
CA LYS A 444 23.73 -3.63 7.79
C LYS A 444 24.88 -4.33 8.50
N ASP A 445 25.07 -5.62 8.25
CA ASP A 445 26.29 -6.30 8.66
C ASP A 445 27.46 -5.63 7.95
N ILE A 446 28.43 -5.17 8.75
CA ILE A 446 29.62 -4.41 8.35
C ILE A 446 30.47 -5.22 7.34
N TYR A 447 30.23 -6.51 7.18
CA TYR A 447 30.90 -7.37 6.21
C TYR A 447 30.57 -7.06 4.74
N THR A 448 29.55 -6.24 4.45
CA THR A 448 29.24 -5.81 3.05
C THR A 448 29.98 -4.54 2.61
N THR A 449 30.59 -3.77 3.52
CA THR A 449 31.35 -2.56 3.16
C THR A 449 32.79 -2.83 2.76
N ASN A 450 33.37 -3.99 3.11
CA ASN A 450 34.78 -4.27 2.83
C ASN A 450 35.06 -4.75 1.39
N ILE A 451 34.04 -5.03 0.58
CA ILE A 451 34.22 -5.43 -0.83
C ILE A 451 34.33 -4.21 -1.76
N GLN A 452 34.00 -2.99 -1.29
CA GLN A 452 34.11 -1.77 -2.09
C GLN A 452 35.45 -1.02 -1.96
N ASN A 453 36.39 -1.49 -1.13
CA ASN A 453 37.72 -0.91 -0.99
C ASN A 453 38.84 -1.76 -1.61
N GLN A 454 38.51 -2.71 -2.49
CA GLN A 454 39.48 -3.39 -3.35
C GLN A 454 38.97 -3.45 -4.79
N CYS A 455 39.01 -2.31 -5.48
CA CYS A 455 39.14 -2.18 -6.93
C CYS A 455 39.68 -0.78 -7.24
#